data_AF-A0A316I5L7-F1
#
_entry.id   AF-A0A316I5L7-F1
#
_cell.length_a   1.000
_cell.length_b   1.000
_cell.length_c   1.000
_cell.angle_alpha   90.00
_cell.angle_beta   90.00
_cell.angle_gamma   90.00
#
_symmetry.space_group_name_H-M   'P 1'
#
loop_
_entity.id
_entity.type
_entity.pdbx_description
1 polymer ?
#
loop_
_entity_poly.entity_id
_entity_poly.type
_entity_poly.pdbx_seq_one_letter_code
_entity_poly.pdbx_strand_id
1 'polypeptide(L)' 'MKQRTFASLSYETKKKPTRREKFLGEMDRVVPWADLQALIAPHYPTSGLRCTKSSRCVGLRVWS' A
#
# COMPACT_ATOMS: atom_id res chain seq x y z
N MET A 1 -13.87 -28.70 1.14
CA MET A 1 -12.60 -29.23 0.59
C MET A 1 -12.49 -28.80 -0.87
N LYS A 2 -11.53 -27.92 -1.23
CA LYS A 2 -11.33 -27.48 -2.63
C LYS A 2 -10.25 -28.36 -3.25
N GLN A 3 -10.66 -29.30 -4.11
CA GLN A 3 -9.72 -30.16 -4.84
C GLN A 3 -9.00 -29.35 -5.91
N ARG A 4 -7.68 -29.21 -5.78
CA ARG A 4 -6.83 -28.58 -6.78
C ARG A 4 -6.57 -29.60 -7.88
N THR A 5 -7.00 -29.29 -9.11
CA THR A 5 -6.77 -30.14 -10.29
C THR A 5 -5.40 -29.84 -10.89
N PHE A 6 -4.80 -30.81 -11.58
CA PHE A 6 -3.51 -30.65 -12.26
C PHE A 6 -3.47 -29.42 -13.21
N ALA A 7 -4.59 -29.15 -13.89
CA ALA A 7 -4.76 -27.95 -14.69
C ALA A 7 -4.63 -26.68 -13.84
N SER A 8 -5.33 -26.59 -12.70
CA SER A 8 -5.27 -25.41 -11.82
C SER A 8 -3.85 -25.12 -11.30
N LEU A 9 -3.09 -26.16 -10.94
CA LEU A 9 -1.71 -26.02 -10.48
C LEU A 9 -0.81 -25.48 -11.61
N SER A 10 -0.98 -25.99 -12.83
CA SER A 10 -0.21 -25.55 -13.99
C SER A 10 -0.49 -24.09 -14.38
N TYR A 11 -1.74 -23.62 -14.21
CA TYR A 11 -2.13 -22.23 -14.46
C TYR A 11 -1.61 -21.26 -13.38
N GLU A 12 -1.53 -21.70 -12.13
CA GLU A 12 -0.98 -20.87 -11.05
C GLU A 12 0.51 -20.61 -11.26
N THR A 13 1.29 -21.62 -11.70
CA THR A 13 2.72 -21.46 -11.98
C THR A 13 3.02 -20.67 -13.25
N LYS A 14 2.11 -20.70 -14.25
CA LYS A 14 2.27 -20.02 -15.55
C LYS A 14 1.34 -18.82 -15.71
N LYS A 15 0.97 -18.16 -14.60
CA LYS A 15 0.15 -16.96 -14.69
C LYS A 15 0.98 -15.86 -15.35
N LYS A 16 0.68 -15.55 -16.62
CA LYS A 16 1.30 -14.43 -17.31
C LYS A 16 0.91 -13.16 -16.55
N PRO A 17 1.89 -12.40 -16.00
CA PRO A 17 1.56 -11.17 -15.30
C PRO A 17 0.84 -10.23 -16.25
N THR A 18 -0.27 -9.68 -15.78
CA THR A 18 -1.06 -8.73 -16.57
C THR A 18 -0.26 -7.44 -16.77
N ARG A 19 -0.58 -6.66 -17.81
CA ARG A 19 0.09 -5.37 -18.06
C ARG A 19 0.02 -4.44 -16.83
N ARG A 20 -1.10 -4.47 -16.11
CA ARG A 20 -1.29 -3.71 -14.86
C ARG A 20 -0.33 -4.15 -13.76
N GLU A 21 -0.18 -5.45 -13.53
CA GLU A 21 0.72 -5.98 -12.50
C GLU A 21 2.18 -5.60 -12.79
N LYS A 22 2.60 -5.68 -14.05
CA LYS A 22 3.94 -5.23 -14.46
C LYS A 22 4.14 -3.74 -14.18
N PHE A 23 3.18 -2.91 -14.58
CA PHE A 23 3.23 -1.47 -14.35
C PHE A 23 3.28 -1.12 -12.87
N LEU A 24 2.45 -1.76 -12.03
CA LEU A 24 2.47 -1.55 -10.58
C LEU A 24 3.83 -1.97 -9.97
N GLY A 25 4.37 -3.11 -10.39
CA GLY A 25 5.69 -3.55 -9.92
C GLY A 25 6.85 -2.65 -10.38
N GLU A 26 6.74 -1.99 -11.52
CA GLU A 26 7.68 -0.95 -11.95
C GLU A 26 7.51 0.32 -11.11
N MET A 27 6.26 0.75 -10.87
CA MET A 27 5.97 1.91 -10.02
C MET A 27 6.48 1.72 -8.59
N ASP A 28 6.29 0.55 -7.98
CA ASP A 28 6.75 0.27 -6.62
C ASP A 28 8.28 0.36 -6.47
N ARG A 29 9.04 0.16 -7.55
CA ARG A 29 10.50 0.32 -7.57
C ARG A 29 10.92 1.76 -7.82
N VAL A 30 10.18 2.49 -8.64
CA VAL A 30 10.50 3.86 -9.03
C VAL A 30 10.08 4.87 -7.97
N VAL A 31 9.01 4.58 -7.23
CA VAL A 31 8.40 5.52 -6.29
C VAL A 31 8.91 5.24 -4.86
N PRO A 32 9.64 6.19 -4.23
CA PRO A 32 10.05 6.07 -2.84
C PRO A 32 8.86 6.39 -1.92
N TRP A 33 7.94 5.43 -1.75
CA TRP A 33 6.71 5.60 -0.99
C TRP A 33 6.95 6.05 0.45
N ALA A 34 7.99 5.53 1.11
CA ALA A 34 8.34 5.90 2.48
C ALA A 34 8.69 7.40 2.61
N ASP A 35 9.47 7.92 1.66
CA ASP A 35 9.89 9.33 1.67
C ASP A 35 8.71 10.26 1.37
N LEU A 36 7.86 9.87 0.42
CA LEU A 36 6.63 10.61 0.10
C LEU A 36 5.67 10.64 1.29
N GLN A 37 5.50 9.52 1.98
CA GLN A 37 4.68 9.46 3.20
C GLN A 37 5.25 10.37 4.30
N ALA A 38 6.57 10.39 4.49
CA ALA A 38 7.23 11.27 5.45
C ALA A 38 7.06 12.76 5.10
N LEU A 39 7.08 13.12 3.82
CA LEU A 39 6.85 14.48 3.35
C LEU A 39 5.39 14.93 3.49
N ILE A 40 4.44 14.03 3.28
CA ILE A 40 3.00 14.36 3.32
C ILE A 40 2.49 14.39 4.77
N ALA A 41 3.06 13.57 5.65
CA ALA A 41 2.61 13.41 7.03
C ALA A 41 2.43 14.73 7.83
N PRO A 42 3.32 15.73 7.75
CA PRO A 42 3.15 17.01 8.46
C PRO A 42 2.00 17.87 7.91
N HIS A 43 1.66 17.69 6.63
CA HIS A 43 0.70 18.52 5.92
C HIS A 43 -0.69 17.87 5.82
N TYR A 44 -0.81 16.60 6.18
CA TYR A 44 -2.07 15.89 6.11
C TYR A 44 -3.00 16.34 7.25
N PRO A 45 -4.13 17.01 6.95
CA PRO A 45 -5.04 17.46 7.98
C PRO A 45 -5.62 16.23 8.67
N THR A 46 -5.37 16.10 9.98
CA THR A 46 -6.02 15.09 10.82
C THR A 46 -7.45 15.55 11.09
N SER A 47 -8.28 15.59 10.05
CA SER A 47 -9.67 16.02 10.11
C SER A 47 -10.49 14.98 10.87
N GLY A 48 -10.53 15.12 12.19
CA GLY A 48 -11.41 14.29 13.04
C GLY A 48 -11.18 14.41 14.54
N LEU A 49 -10.03 14.89 15.01
CA LEU A 49 -9.76 14.99 16.44
C LEU A 49 -9.60 16.46 16.82
N ARG A 50 -10.65 17.02 17.45
CA ARG A 50 -10.53 18.28 18.20
C ARG A 50 -9.44 18.10 19.25
N CYS A 51 -8.24 18.61 19.00
CA CYS A 51 -7.22 18.72 20.02
C CYS A 51 -6.94 20.20 20.28
N THR A 52 -7.51 20.69 21.36
CA THR A 52 -7.24 22.00 21.92
C THR A 52 -5.81 22.04 22.42
N LYS A 53 -4.97 22.86 21.79
CA LYS A 53 -3.74 23.45 22.34
C LYS A 53 -2.86 22.49 23.18
N SER A 54 -2.06 21.64 22.54
CA SER A 54 -0.70 21.39 23.03
C SER A 54 0.19 20.86 21.92
N SER A 55 1.41 21.38 21.87
CA SER A 55 2.50 20.91 21.04
C SER A 55 2.73 19.42 21.32
N ARG A 56 2.72 18.59 20.26
CA ARG A 56 3.08 17.16 20.26
C ARG A 56 1.92 16.19 20.49
N CYS A 57 0.90 16.25 19.62
CA CYS A 57 0.01 15.10 19.39
C CYS A 57 0.62 14.24 18.25
N VAL A 58 1.47 13.28 18.61
CA VAL A 58 1.91 12.24 17.68
C VAL A 58 0.74 11.27 17.51
N GLY A 59 0.15 11.26 16.32
CA GLY A 59 -1.01 10.44 16.00
C GLY A 59 -1.04 10.04 14.53
N LEU A 60 0.07 9.54 13.99
CA LEU A 60 0.09 8.96 12.65
C LEU A 60 -0.16 7.45 12.75
N ARG A 61 -1.44 7.08 12.86
CA ARG A 61 -1.92 5.79 12.36
C ARG A 61 -2.29 6.00 10.89
N VAL A 62 -1.28 6.20 10.05
CA VAL A 62 -1.46 6.27 8.60
C VAL A 62 -1.29 4.85 8.05
N TRP A 63 -2.44 4.22 7.83
CA TRP A 63 -2.67 3.04 6.99
C TRP A 63 -2.02 1.72 7.44
N SER A 64 -2.79 0.93 8.19
CA SER A 64 -2.77 -0.55 8.17
C SER A 64 -4.07 -1.06 7.56
#